data_AF-A0A1V6IH05-F1
#
_entry.id   AF-A0A1V6IH05-F1
#
_cell.length_a   1.000
_cell.length_b   1.000
_cell.length_c   1.000
_cell.angle_alpha   90.00
_cell.angle_beta   90.00
_cell.angle_gamma   90.00
#
_symmetry.space_group_name_H-M   'P 1'
#
loop_
_entity.id
_entity.type
_entity.pdbx_description
1 polymer ?
#
loop_
_entity_poly.entity_id
_entity_poly.type
_entity_poly.pdbx_seq_one_letter_code
_entity_poly.pdbx_strand_id
1 'polypeptide(L)'
;MESGFASAHNQFMRLAASSLLTEIENPIGFGNDLKIKQVTIPTLIIHGEWDEIIPVSEGRTLYELSASSKKESLFIPQAGHNDLMMRGLESYMDAIERFVKDDRQ
;
A
#
# COMPACT_ATOMS: atom_id res chain seq x y z
N MET A 1 0.87 5.01 -10.20
CA MET A 1 -0.42 5.23 -9.50
C MET A 1 -0.11 5.07 -8.02
N GLU A 2 -0.19 6.14 -7.24
CA GLU A 2 0.00 6.09 -5.79
C GLU A 2 -1.38 5.85 -5.14
N SER A 3 -1.50 4.83 -4.28
CA SER A 3 -2.72 4.56 -3.53
C SER A 3 -2.34 4.35 -2.08
N GLY A 4 -2.94 5.13 -1.17
CA GLY A 4 -2.66 5.01 0.26
C GLY A 4 -3.04 3.64 0.83
N PHE A 5 -4.10 3.00 0.34
CA PHE A 5 -4.67 1.77 0.93
C PHE A 5 -5.40 0.89 -0.11
N ALA A 6 -5.64 -0.38 0.22
CA ALA A 6 -6.27 -1.37 -0.68
C ALA A 6 -7.80 -1.27 -0.65
N SER A 7 -8.39 -1.09 0.53
CA SER A 7 -9.82 -1.06 0.77
C SER A 7 -10.20 0.03 1.78
N ALA A 8 -11.07 0.97 1.37
CA ALA A 8 -11.58 1.97 2.32
C ALA A 8 -12.49 1.35 3.38
N HIS A 9 -13.08 0.18 3.12
CA HIS A 9 -13.84 -0.55 4.12
C HIS A 9 -12.93 -0.98 5.28
N ASN A 10 -11.75 -1.53 4.98
CA ASN A 10 -10.78 -1.96 5.99
C ASN A 10 -10.30 -0.77 6.82
N GLN A 11 -10.01 0.35 6.15
CA GLN A 11 -9.62 1.60 6.81
C GLN A 11 -10.71 2.17 7.70
N PHE A 12 -11.95 2.17 7.22
CA PHE A 12 -13.10 2.61 8.00
C PHE A 12 -13.31 1.74 9.24
N MET A 13 -13.33 0.41 9.10
CA MET A 13 -13.56 -0.48 10.23
C MET A 13 -12.52 -0.27 11.33
N ARG A 14 -11.28 0.10 10.97
CA ARG A 14 -10.25 0.48 11.95
C ARG A 14 -10.51 1.82 12.63
N LEU A 15 -10.84 2.85 11.87
CA LEU A 15 -11.17 4.16 12.43
C LEU A 15 -12.44 4.07 13.31
N ALA A 16 -13.48 3.39 12.85
CA ALA A 16 -14.71 3.12 13.59
C ALA A 16 -14.49 2.26 14.84
N ALA A 17 -13.54 1.32 14.83
CA ALA A 17 -13.14 0.59 16.04
C ALA A 17 -12.41 1.49 17.06
N SER A 18 -11.70 2.53 16.59
CA SER A 18 -11.01 3.51 17.45
C SER A 18 -11.94 4.62 17.97
N SER A 19 -13.02 4.95 17.26
CA SER A 19 -14.02 5.94 17.64
C SER A 19 -15.33 5.27 18.01
N LEU A 20 -15.65 5.20 19.30
CA LEU A 20 -16.99 4.86 19.78
C LEU A 20 -18.04 5.74 19.07
N LEU A 21 -18.75 5.21 18.05
CA LEU A 21 -20.17 5.44 17.73
C LEU A 21 -20.57 5.10 16.26
N THR A 22 -21.66 4.32 16.20
CA THR A 22 -22.88 4.35 15.37
C THR A 22 -22.89 4.96 13.95
N GLU A 23 -23.46 4.14 13.03
CA GLU A 23 -24.20 4.49 11.81
C GLU A 23 -23.43 5.02 10.59
N ILE A 24 -22.61 4.17 9.98
CA ILE A 24 -22.48 4.15 8.51
C ILE A 24 -22.56 2.69 8.06
N GLU A 25 -23.66 2.33 7.39
CA GLU A 25 -23.85 1.01 6.80
C GLU A 25 -22.95 0.87 5.56
N ASN A 26 -21.84 0.14 5.71
CA ASN A 26 -20.93 -0.27 4.61
C ASN A 26 -20.34 0.87 3.76
N PRO A 27 -19.29 1.55 4.24
CA PRO A 27 -18.56 2.49 3.39
C PRO A 27 -18.00 1.77 2.17
N ILE A 28 -18.40 2.24 0.99
CA ILE A 28 -17.93 1.73 -0.29
C ILE A 28 -16.46 2.12 -0.44
N GLY A 29 -15.58 1.13 -0.53
CA GLY A 29 -14.15 1.33 -0.73
C GLY A 29 -13.81 2.00 -2.07
N PHE A 30 -12.58 2.49 -2.24
CA PHE A 30 -12.09 2.93 -3.55
C PHE A 30 -11.86 1.77 -4.54
N GLY A 31 -12.01 0.52 -4.07
CA GLY A 31 -11.88 -0.69 -4.87
C GLY A 31 -10.47 -0.88 -5.45
N ASN A 32 -9.43 -0.48 -4.72
CA ASN A 32 -8.06 -0.55 -5.23
C ASN A 32 -7.59 -2.01 -5.32
N ASP A 33 -8.06 -2.88 -4.43
CA ASP A 33 -7.96 -4.33 -4.50
C ASP A 33 -8.57 -4.92 -5.79
N LEU A 34 -9.64 -4.33 -6.33
CA LEU A 34 -10.24 -4.73 -7.60
C LEU A 34 -9.52 -4.10 -8.80
N LYS A 35 -9.13 -2.83 -8.70
CA LYS A 35 -8.44 -2.10 -9.77
C LYS A 35 -7.03 -2.66 -10.02
N ILE A 36 -6.30 -3.01 -8.97
CA ILE A 36 -4.91 -3.50 -9.08
C ILE A 36 -4.84 -4.83 -9.86
N LYS A 37 -5.91 -5.63 -9.86
CA LYS A 37 -6.03 -6.85 -10.68
C LYS A 37 -6.00 -6.59 -12.19
N GLN A 38 -6.16 -5.35 -12.62
CA GLN A 38 -6.09 -4.96 -14.03
C GLN A 38 -4.75 -4.31 -14.39
N VAL A 39 -3.89 -4.04 -13.41
CA VAL A 39 -2.56 -3.45 -13.62
C VAL A 39 -1.59 -4.55 -14.03
N THR A 40 -1.25 -4.60 -15.31
CA THR A 40 -0.34 -5.60 -15.91
C THR A 40 1.06 -5.05 -16.19
N ILE A 41 1.24 -3.74 -16.10
CA ILE A 41 2.55 -3.07 -16.26
C ILE A 41 3.42 -3.29 -15.03
N PRO A 42 4.75 -3.11 -15.13
CA PRO A 42 5.64 -3.25 -13.98
C PRO A 42 5.17 -2.40 -12.81
N THR A 43 5.20 -2.98 -11.61
CA THR A 43 4.58 -2.39 -10.42
C THR A 43 5.49 -2.55 -9.21
N LEU A 44 5.79 -1.43 -8.53
CA LEU A 44 6.48 -1.41 -7.24
C LEU A 44 5.51 -0.93 -6.16
N ILE A 45 5.44 -1.66 -5.04
CA ILE A 45 4.64 -1.28 -3.86
C ILE A 45 5.58 -1.03 -2.68
N ILE A 46 5.49 0.15 -2.08
CA ILE A 46 6.30 0.55 -0.92
C ILE A 46 5.37 0.87 0.25
N HIS A 47 5.62 0.30 1.44
CA HIS A 47 4.77 0.51 2.62
C HIS A 47 5.58 0.43 3.93
N GLY A 48 5.17 1.14 4.99
CA GLY A 48 5.79 1.06 6.31
C GLY A 48 5.26 -0.11 7.14
N GLU A 49 6.11 -0.96 7.71
CA GLU A 49 5.62 -2.13 8.46
C GLU A 49 4.77 -1.79 9.69
N TRP A 50 5.00 -0.62 10.28
CA TRP A 50 4.32 -0.12 11.48
C TRP A 50 3.36 1.03 11.17
N ASP A 51 2.93 1.16 9.91
CA ASP A 51 1.95 2.16 9.53
C ASP A 51 0.67 2.02 10.36
N GLU A 52 0.50 3.03 11.22
CA GLU A 52 -0.51 3.13 12.25
C GLU A 52 -1.85 3.62 11.69
N ILE A 53 -1.83 4.24 10.51
CA ILE A 53 -3.01 4.77 9.82
C ILE A 53 -3.51 3.73 8.83
N ILE A 54 -2.60 3.13 8.06
CA ILE A 54 -2.88 2.18 7.00
C ILE A 54 -2.07 0.90 7.25
N PRO A 55 -2.71 -0.22 7.61
CA PRO A 55 -2.00 -1.43 7.95
C PRO A 55 -1.16 -1.95 6.79
N VAL A 56 0.02 -2.46 7.10
CA VAL A 56 0.90 -3.11 6.12
C VAL A 56 0.23 -4.24 5.32
N SER A 57 -0.82 -4.87 5.86
CA SER A 57 -1.62 -5.87 5.15
C SER A 57 -2.30 -5.32 3.90
N GLU A 58 -2.61 -4.02 3.85
CA GLU A 58 -3.17 -3.37 2.67
C GLU A 58 -2.15 -3.36 1.52
N GLY A 59 -0.90 -2.96 1.79
CA GLY A 59 0.18 -3.02 0.82
C GLY A 59 0.46 -4.45 0.33
N ARG A 60 0.44 -5.43 1.25
CA ARG A 60 0.57 -6.87 0.90
C ARG A 60 -0.57 -7.34 0.00
N THR A 61 -1.80 -6.96 0.32
CA THR A 61 -2.99 -7.30 -0.49
C THR A 61 -2.86 -6.74 -1.91
N LEU A 62 -2.45 -5.48 -2.06
CA LEU A 62 -2.22 -4.89 -3.39
C LEU A 62 -1.14 -5.64 -4.18
N TYR A 63 -0.06 -6.04 -3.53
CA TYR A 63 1.02 -6.79 -4.15
C TYR A 63 0.57 -8.17 -4.63
N GLU A 64 -0.17 -8.89 -3.79
CA GLU A 64 -0.73 -10.20 -4.12
C GLU A 64 -1.71 -10.11 -5.29
N LEU A 65 -2.62 -9.13 -5.25
CA LEU A 65 -3.68 -8.96 -6.25
C LEU A 65 -3.23 -8.33 -7.57
N SER A 66 -2.07 -7.67 -7.63
CA SER A 66 -1.54 -7.11 -8.87
C SER A 66 -1.37 -8.19 -9.94
N ALA A 67 -1.90 -7.93 -11.14
CA ALA A 67 -1.77 -8.79 -12.31
C ALA A 67 -0.44 -8.60 -13.07
N SER A 68 0.43 -7.74 -12.57
CA SER A 68 1.74 -7.53 -13.16
C SER A 68 2.62 -8.76 -13.02
N SER A 69 3.23 -9.19 -14.13
CA SER A 69 4.24 -10.25 -14.14
C SER A 69 5.61 -9.78 -13.65
N LYS A 70 5.85 -8.46 -13.65
CA LYS A 70 7.04 -7.79 -13.12
C LYS A 70 6.63 -6.92 -11.93
N LYS A 71 6.49 -7.53 -10.76
CA LYS A 71 6.13 -6.81 -9.53
C LYS A 71 7.16 -6.96 -8.43
N GLU A 72 7.39 -5.85 -7.73
CA GLU A 72 8.28 -5.75 -6.58
C GLU A 72 7.54 -5.15 -5.38
N SER A 73 8.03 -5.44 -4.17
CA SER A 73 7.56 -4.76 -2.97
C SER A 73 8.71 -4.43 -2.03
N LEU A 74 8.57 -3.32 -1.30
CA LEU A 74 9.45 -2.89 -0.22
C LEU A 74 8.61 -2.57 1.01
N PHE A 75 8.79 -3.35 2.08
CA PHE A 75 8.20 -3.07 3.37
C PHE A 75 9.28 -2.54 4.30
N ILE A 76 9.21 -1.24 4.66
CA ILE A 76 10.25 -0.59 5.46
C ILE A 76 10.05 -0.94 6.93
N PRO A 77 11.00 -1.66 7.58
CA PRO A 77 10.84 -2.07 8.96
C PRO A 77 10.76 -0.87 9.91
N GLN A 78 9.91 -0.99 10.92
CA GLN A 78 9.74 0.03 11.97
C GLN A 78 9.28 1.40 11.49
N ALA A 79 8.84 1.52 10.24
CA ALA A 79 8.30 2.75 9.67
C ALA A 79 6.79 2.81 9.75
N GLY A 80 6.29 3.96 10.22
CA GLY A 80 4.90 4.35 10.24
C GLY A 80 4.51 5.15 8.99
N HIS A 81 3.28 5.67 9.00
CA HIS A 81 2.74 6.44 7.87
C HIS A 81 3.54 7.72 7.63
N ASN A 82 3.86 8.43 8.71
CA ASN A 82 4.40 9.78 8.67
C ASN A 82 5.94 9.83 8.71
N ASP A 83 6.60 8.72 8.99
CA ASP A 83 8.06 8.65 9.11
C ASP A 83 8.72 7.65 8.16
N LEU A 84 7.97 7.15 7.17
CA LEU A 84 8.44 6.24 6.11
C LEU A 84 9.73 6.72 5.44
N MET A 85 9.74 7.97 4.96
CA MET A 85 10.90 8.56 4.31
C MET A 85 12.03 8.83 5.30
N MET A 86 11.73 9.21 6.54
CA MET A 86 12.76 9.48 7.54
C MET A 86 13.53 8.20 7.92
N ARG A 87 12.83 7.07 8.01
CA ARG A 87 13.41 5.79 8.44
C ARG A 87 13.98 4.95 7.30
N GLY A 88 13.49 5.14 6.08
CA GLY A 88 13.81 4.28 4.95
C GLY A 88 14.24 4.99 3.68
N LEU A 89 14.69 6.26 3.74
CA LEU A 89 15.05 7.05 2.55
C LEU A 89 15.97 6.30 1.58
N GLU A 90 17.03 5.68 2.10
CA GLU A 90 18.01 4.93 1.30
C GLU A 90 17.33 3.75 0.59
N SER A 91 16.74 2.82 1.35
CA SER A 91 16.01 1.68 0.78
C SER A 91 14.90 2.08 -0.18
N TYR A 92 14.19 3.17 0.11
CA TYR A 92 13.12 3.72 -0.73
C TYR A 92 13.66 4.17 -2.09
N MET A 93 14.72 4.98 -2.08
CA MET A 93 15.32 5.50 -3.31
C MET A 93 16.01 4.40 -4.11
N ASP A 94 16.69 3.46 -3.44
CA ASP A 94 17.31 2.31 -4.06
C ASP A 94 16.28 1.42 -4.77
N ALA A 95 15.14 1.17 -4.14
CA ALA A 95 14.05 0.40 -4.74
C ALA A 95 13.50 1.08 -5.99
N ILE A 96 13.33 2.41 -5.96
CA ILE A 96 12.90 3.18 -7.14
C ILE A 96 13.96 3.12 -8.24
N GLU A 97 15.22 3.33 -7.90
CA GLU A 97 16.32 3.32 -8.87
C GLU A 97 16.42 1.97 -9.57
N ARG A 98 16.38 0.87 -8.82
CA ARG A 98 16.38 -0.49 -9.36
C ARG A 98 15.18 -0.71 -10.26
N PHE A 99 13.98 -0.41 -9.76
CA PHE A 99 12.74 -0.63 -10.49
C PHE A 99 12.71 0.09 -11.85
N VAL A 100 13.18 1.34 -11.91
CA VAL A 100 13.22 2.14 -13.14
C VAL A 100 14.36 1.71 -14.08
N LYS A 101 15.43 1.09 -13.58
CA LYS A 101 16.50 0.53 -14.43
C LYS A 101 16.10 -0.81 -15.04
N ASP A 102 15.43 -1.66 -14.27
CA ASP A 102 15.02 -2.99 -14.71
C ASP A 102 13.85 -2.96 -15.72
N ASP A 103 13.04 -1.90 -15.71
CA ASP A 103 11.99 -1.68 -16.71
C ASP A 103 12.50 -1.14 -18.06
N ARG A 104 13.74 -0.63 -18.10
CA ARG A 104 14.35 -0.10 -19.33
C ARG A 104 15.06 -1.17 -20.19
N GLN A 105 14.87 -2.45 -19.86
CA GLN A 105 15.39 -3.62 -20.59
C GLN A 105 14.24 -4.48 -21.14
#